data_AF-A0A944X7R2-F1
#
_entry.id   AF-A0A944X7R2-F1
#
_cell.length_a   1.000
_cell.length_b   1.000
_cell.length_c   1.000
_cell.angle_alpha   90.00
_cell.angle_beta   90.00
_cell.angle_gamma   90.00
#
_symmetry.space_group_name_H-M   'P 1'
#
loop_
_entity.id
_entity.type
_entity.pdbx_description
1 polymer ?
#
loop_
_entity_poly.entity_id
_entity_poly.type
_entity_poly.pdbx_seq_one_letter_code
_entity_poly.pdbx_strand_id
1 'polypeptide(L)'
;MSWPNLLLCGSNLLCGGLFIGLAIPLIRRRVKMNHNYGFRYREAFVSEENWYEINAHCGRLMIPWGAALVVVGAVALFMPLDHSYLVHAFAFAPCVVLVPCVQGKVFARRLVELNSCPDL
;
A
#
# COMPACT_ATOMS: atom_id res chain seq x y z
N MET A 1 20.80 13.80 -17.06
CA MET A 1 20.15 13.04 -15.99
C MET A 1 21.20 12.74 -14.93
N SER A 2 20.99 13.18 -13.70
CA SER A 2 21.96 13.01 -12.61
C SER A 2 21.80 11.64 -11.92
N TRP A 3 22.79 11.22 -11.14
CA TRP A 3 22.71 9.99 -10.34
C TRP A 3 21.50 9.94 -9.39
N PRO A 4 21.16 11.02 -8.65
CA PRO A 4 19.93 11.08 -7.86
C PRO A 4 18.66 10.76 -8.65
N ASN A 5 18.51 11.28 -9.88
CA ASN A 5 17.33 11.03 -10.71
C ASN A 5 17.17 9.53 -11.00
N LEU A 6 18.24 8.85 -11.36
CA LEU A 6 18.22 7.41 -11.66
C LEU A 6 17.89 6.57 -10.42
N LEU A 7 18.51 6.89 -9.27
CA LEU A 7 18.27 6.19 -8.01
C LEU A 7 16.83 6.39 -7.51
N LEU A 8 16.32 7.61 -7.55
CA LEU A 8 14.96 7.93 -7.11
C LEU A 8 13.91 7.36 -8.06
N CYS A 9 14.17 7.37 -9.37
CA CYS A 9 13.30 6.69 -10.34
C CYS A 9 13.25 5.18 -10.06
N GLY A 10 14.41 4.51 -10.02
CA GLY A 10 14.48 3.08 -9.82
C GLY A 10 13.85 2.62 -8.50
N SER A 11 14.13 3.31 -7.40
CA SER A 11 13.56 2.98 -6.09
C SER A 11 12.05 3.15 -6.02
N ASN A 12 11.50 4.27 -6.54
CA ASN A 12 10.05 4.51 -6.54
C ASN A 12 9.30 3.57 -7.48
N LEU A 13 9.86 3.26 -8.66
CA LEU A 13 9.30 2.26 -9.56
C LEU A 13 9.27 0.87 -8.91
N LEU A 14 10.35 0.48 -8.23
CA LEU A 14 10.43 -0.79 -7.53
C LEU A 14 9.41 -0.86 -6.39
N CYS A 15 9.36 0.15 -5.52
CA CYS A 15 8.39 0.19 -4.42
C CYS A 15 6.95 0.19 -4.93
N GLY A 16 6.62 0.99 -5.96
CA GLY A 16 5.28 1.07 -6.52
C GLY A 16 4.85 -0.25 -7.16
N GLY A 17 5.74 -0.85 -7.95
CA GLY A 17 5.55 -2.17 -8.53
C GLY A 17 5.37 -3.26 -7.48
N LEU A 18 6.17 -3.23 -6.40
CA LEU A 18 6.02 -4.16 -5.28
C LEU A 18 4.67 -4.00 -4.57
N PHE A 19 4.24 -2.77 -4.26
CA PHE A 19 2.94 -2.53 -3.63
C PHE A 19 1.78 -3.04 -4.49
N ILE A 20 1.84 -2.82 -5.81
CA ILE A 20 0.84 -3.33 -6.74
C ILE A 20 0.88 -4.86 -6.80
N GLY A 21 2.07 -5.44 -6.99
CA GLY A 21 2.26 -6.88 -7.09
C GLY A 21 1.78 -7.63 -5.84
N LEU A 22 2.09 -7.10 -4.66
CA LEU A 22 1.65 -7.67 -3.39
C LEU A 22 0.15 -7.44 -3.11
N ALA A 23 -0.49 -6.46 -3.74
CA ALA A 23 -1.93 -6.25 -3.59
C ALA A 23 -2.77 -7.25 -4.41
N ILE A 24 -2.30 -7.65 -5.60
CA ILE A 24 -3.03 -8.52 -6.54
C ILE A 24 -3.53 -9.83 -5.90
N PRO A 25 -2.69 -10.67 -5.25
CA PRO A 25 -3.16 -11.95 -4.71
C PRO A 25 -4.12 -11.76 -3.52
N LEU A 26 -4.03 -10.64 -2.80
CA LEU A 26 -4.95 -10.28 -1.72
C LEU A 26 -6.33 -9.91 -2.28
N ILE A 27 -6.38 -9.07 -3.32
CA ILE A 27 -7.64 -8.70 -4.01
C ILE A 27 -8.34 -9.93 -4.57
N ARG A 28 -7.57 -10.86 -5.14
CA ARG A 28 -8.10 -12.11 -5.73
C ARG A 28 -8.48 -13.16 -4.68
N ARG A 29 -8.40 -12.86 -3.37
CA ARG A 29 -8.70 -13.78 -2.26
C ARG A 29 -7.95 -15.12 -2.39
N ARG A 30 -6.70 -15.11 -2.87
CA ARG A 30 -5.91 -16.34 -3.11
C ARG A 30 -5.04 -16.74 -1.92
N VAL A 31 -4.93 -15.87 -0.93
CA VAL A 31 -4.02 -16.01 0.21
C VAL A 31 -4.82 -16.48 1.40
N LYS A 32 -4.58 -17.71 1.86
CA LYS A 32 -5.17 -18.22 3.11
C LYS A 32 -4.67 -17.44 4.33
N MET A 33 -5.44 -17.46 5.42
CA MET A 33 -5.08 -16.83 6.68
C MET A 33 -3.70 -17.31 7.15
N ASN A 34 -2.78 -16.36 7.36
CA ASN A 34 -1.40 -16.65 7.73
C ASN A 34 -0.75 -15.48 8.47
N HIS A 35 0.39 -15.72 9.13
CA HIS A 35 1.08 -14.73 9.95
C HIS A 35 2.19 -13.95 9.22
N ASN A 36 2.51 -14.32 7.99
CA ASN A 36 3.69 -13.82 7.26
C ASN A 36 3.34 -12.82 6.16
N TYR A 37 2.12 -12.87 5.63
CA TYR A 37 1.74 -12.13 4.43
C TYR A 37 0.28 -11.64 4.49
N GLY A 38 0.05 -10.43 4.00
CA GLY A 38 -1.23 -9.72 4.06
C GLY A 38 -1.27 -8.62 5.12
N PHE A 39 -2.42 -7.97 5.23
CA PHE A 39 -2.74 -6.97 6.24
C PHE A 39 -3.15 -7.66 7.54
N ARG A 40 -2.20 -7.76 8.46
CA ARG A 40 -2.26 -8.56 9.69
C ARG A 40 -2.86 -7.77 10.85
N TYR A 41 -4.00 -7.14 10.63
CA TYR A 41 -4.76 -6.54 11.72
C TYR A 41 -5.34 -7.65 12.61
N ARG A 42 -5.47 -7.41 13.92
CA ARG A 42 -6.06 -8.40 14.85
C ARG A 42 -7.47 -8.81 14.38
N GLU A 43 -8.20 -7.85 13.83
CA GLU A 43 -9.53 -7.96 13.25
C GLU A 43 -9.58 -8.92 12.04
N ALA A 44 -8.49 -9.02 11.27
CA ALA A 44 -8.39 -9.94 10.13
C ALA A 44 -8.24 -11.40 10.55
N PHE A 45 -7.81 -11.67 11.79
CA PHE A 45 -7.66 -13.03 12.32
C PHE A 45 -8.91 -13.54 13.06
N VAL A 46 -9.97 -12.74 13.14
CA VAL A 46 -11.22 -13.13 13.81
C VAL A 46 -11.93 -14.27 13.07
N SER A 47 -11.91 -14.27 11.74
CA SER A 47 -12.52 -15.30 10.89
C SER A 47 -11.87 -15.34 9.50
N GLU A 48 -12.01 -16.46 8.76
CA GLU A 48 -11.53 -16.52 7.37
C GLU A 48 -12.24 -15.49 6.47
N GLU A 49 -13.53 -15.24 6.71
CA GLU A 49 -14.29 -14.23 5.97
C GLU A 49 -13.69 -12.83 6.20
N ASN A 50 -13.44 -12.45 7.46
CA ASN A 50 -12.79 -11.18 7.80
C ASN A 50 -11.40 -11.08 7.17
N TRP A 51 -10.64 -12.18 7.18
CA TRP A 51 -9.32 -12.23 6.54
C TRP A 51 -9.41 -11.83 5.06
N TYR A 52 -10.30 -12.48 4.30
CA TYR A 52 -10.44 -12.21 2.87
C TYR A 52 -11.03 -10.82 2.60
N GLU A 53 -12.03 -10.38 3.35
CA GLU A 53 -12.64 -9.06 3.16
C GLU A 53 -11.67 -7.91 3.44
N ILE A 54 -10.98 -7.96 4.59
CA ILE A 54 -10.01 -6.94 5.00
C ILE A 54 -8.83 -6.93 4.02
N ASN A 55 -8.25 -8.08 3.69
CA ASN A 55 -7.11 -8.13 2.79
C ASN A 55 -7.47 -7.69 1.37
N ALA A 56 -8.63 -8.08 0.85
CA ALA A 56 -9.06 -7.66 -0.47
C ALA A 56 -9.33 -6.15 -0.51
N HIS A 57 -9.95 -5.58 0.54
CA HIS A 57 -10.16 -4.14 0.64
C HIS A 57 -8.85 -3.36 0.72
N CYS A 58 -7.96 -3.75 1.63
CA CYS A 58 -6.67 -3.08 1.81
C CYS A 58 -5.78 -3.23 0.56
N GLY A 59 -5.83 -4.37 -0.12
CA GLY A 59 -5.20 -4.56 -1.42
C GLY A 59 -5.72 -3.55 -2.45
N ARG A 60 -7.04 -3.38 -2.57
CA ARG A 60 -7.63 -2.38 -3.49
C ARG A 60 -7.19 -0.95 -3.17
N LEU A 61 -7.07 -0.60 -1.88
CA LEU A 61 -6.54 0.70 -1.46
C LEU A 61 -5.07 0.87 -1.87
N MET A 62 -4.26 -0.20 -1.83
CA MET A 62 -2.82 -0.11 -2.07
C MET A 62 -2.46 0.10 -3.55
N ILE A 63 -3.29 -0.37 -4.49
CA ILE A 63 -3.08 -0.19 -5.94
C ILE A 63 -2.90 1.28 -6.37
N PRO A 64 -3.83 2.21 -6.09
CA PRO A 64 -3.67 3.60 -6.50
C PRO A 64 -2.44 4.28 -5.89
N TRP A 65 -2.08 3.95 -4.63
CA TRP A 65 -0.87 4.49 -4.00
C TRP A 65 0.41 3.93 -4.61
N GLY A 66 0.44 2.65 -4.98
CA GLY A 66 1.53 2.07 -5.75
C GLY A 66 1.67 2.69 -7.14
N ALA A 67 0.54 2.93 -7.82
CA ALA A 67 0.52 3.60 -9.13
C ALA A 67 1.00 5.06 -9.03
N ALA A 68 0.59 5.80 -7.99
CA ALA A 68 1.11 7.13 -7.72
C ALA A 68 2.63 7.12 -7.53
N LEU A 69 3.17 6.11 -6.84
CA LEU A 69 4.62 5.97 -6.63
C LEU A 69 5.37 5.68 -7.94
N VAL A 70 4.79 4.88 -8.84
CA VAL A 70 5.32 4.67 -10.20
C VAL A 70 5.39 6.00 -10.97
N VAL A 71 4.34 6.82 -10.89
CA VAL A 71 4.31 8.16 -11.51
C VAL A 71 5.37 9.07 -10.91
N VAL A 72 5.53 9.10 -9.57
CA VAL A 72 6.59 9.87 -8.89
C VAL A 72 7.98 9.45 -9.38
N GLY A 73 8.23 8.14 -9.50
CA GLY A 73 9.48 7.63 -10.05
C GLY A 73 9.75 8.09 -11.48
N ALA A 74 8.74 8.03 -12.37
CA ALA A 74 8.87 8.50 -13.74
C ALA A 74 9.11 10.02 -13.82
N VAL A 75 8.43 10.82 -13.00
CA VAL A 75 8.61 12.28 -12.92
C VAL A 75 10.01 12.65 -12.44
N ALA A 76 10.62 11.84 -11.56
CA ALA A 76 11.99 12.06 -11.06
C ALA A 76 13.04 12.11 -12.18
N LEU A 77 12.78 11.50 -13.35
CA LEU A 77 13.70 11.54 -14.49
C LEU A 77 13.78 12.93 -15.13
N PHE A 78 12.65 13.66 -15.14
CA PHE A 78 12.52 14.94 -15.84
C PHE A 78 12.71 16.16 -14.93
N MET A 79 12.80 15.95 -13.62
CA MET A 79 13.00 17.03 -12.66
C MET A 79 14.49 17.35 -12.43
N PRO A 80 14.86 18.65 -12.31
CA PRO A 80 16.18 19.05 -11.88
C PRO A 80 16.33 18.83 -10.37
N LEU A 81 16.70 17.62 -9.97
CA LEU A 81 16.89 17.21 -8.57
C LEU A 81 18.27 17.65 -8.03
N ASP A 82 18.59 18.92 -8.29
CA ASP A 82 19.85 19.55 -7.91
C ASP A 82 19.72 20.15 -6.49
N HIS A 83 18.46 20.37 -6.06
CA HIS A 83 18.11 20.90 -4.76
C HIS A 83 17.86 19.80 -3.73
N SER A 84 18.49 19.96 -2.56
CA SER A 84 18.40 19.02 -1.45
C SER A 84 16.94 18.70 -1.06
N TYR A 85 16.05 19.68 -0.97
CA TYR A 85 14.67 19.45 -0.51
C TYR A 85 13.84 18.55 -1.44
N LEU A 86 14.01 18.66 -2.77
CA LEU A 86 13.30 17.80 -3.72
C LEU A 86 13.80 16.35 -3.63
N VAL A 87 15.11 16.16 -3.48
CA VAL A 87 15.70 14.83 -3.29
C VAL A 87 15.09 14.14 -2.07
N HIS A 88 14.99 14.85 -0.94
CA HIS A 88 14.36 14.32 0.28
C HIS A 88 12.87 14.02 0.07
N ALA A 89 12.11 14.91 -0.56
CA ALA A 89 10.69 14.70 -0.82
C ALA A 89 10.43 13.43 -1.65
N PHE A 90 11.21 13.21 -2.72
CA PHE A 90 11.10 12.02 -3.56
C PHE A 90 11.62 10.75 -2.86
N ALA A 91 12.61 10.87 -1.98
CA ALA A 91 13.12 9.75 -1.18
C ALA A 91 12.09 9.25 -0.17
N PHE A 92 11.30 10.16 0.43
CA PHE A 92 10.23 9.80 1.37
C PHE A 92 8.89 9.48 0.71
N ALA A 93 8.77 9.58 -0.62
CA ALA A 93 7.54 9.27 -1.34
C ALA A 93 6.96 7.88 -1.02
N PRO A 94 7.75 6.80 -0.81
CA PRO A 94 7.18 5.50 -0.44
C PRO A 94 6.40 5.48 0.88
N CYS A 95 6.61 6.45 1.77
CA CYS A 95 5.86 6.58 3.03
C CYS A 95 4.36 6.85 2.82
N VAL A 96 3.91 7.20 1.60
CA VAL A 96 2.48 7.30 1.26
C VAL A 96 1.72 5.99 1.50
N VAL A 97 2.40 4.84 1.58
CA VAL A 97 1.82 3.55 1.96
C VAL A 97 1.21 3.55 3.37
N LEU A 98 1.58 4.50 4.23
CA LEU A 98 0.96 4.64 5.55
C LEU A 98 -0.51 5.03 5.46
N VAL A 99 -0.92 5.77 4.41
CA VAL A 99 -2.30 6.18 4.19
C VAL A 99 -3.25 4.98 4.01
N PRO A 100 -3.03 4.04 3.06
CA PRO A 100 -3.88 2.87 2.92
C PRO A 100 -3.77 1.92 4.13
N CYS A 101 -2.65 1.90 4.87
CA CYS A 101 -2.55 1.16 6.13
C CYS A 101 -3.49 1.73 7.21
N VAL A 102 -3.53 3.04 7.39
CA VAL A 102 -4.44 3.69 8.35
C VAL A 102 -5.90 3.48 7.93
N GLN A 103 -6.22 3.71 6.64
CA GLN A 103 -7.56 3.46 6.09
C GLN A 103 -7.99 2.01 6.28
N GLY A 104 -7.10 1.06 5.98
CA GLY A 104 -7.34 -0.36 6.15
C GLY A 104 -7.57 -0.75 7.61
N LYS A 105 -6.84 -0.15 8.55
CA LYS A 105 -7.06 -0.38 9.99
C LYS A 105 -8.41 0.14 10.46
N VAL A 106 -8.83 1.32 9.99
CA VAL A 106 -10.16 1.88 10.28
C VAL A 106 -11.26 1.00 9.71
N PHE A 107 -11.13 0.56 8.46
CA PHE A 107 -12.06 -0.37 7.83
C PHE A 107 -12.18 -1.69 8.61
N ALA A 108 -11.05 -2.28 9.01
CA ALA A 108 -11.00 -3.54 9.74
C ALA A 108 -11.74 -3.49 11.08
N ARG A 109 -11.61 -2.38 11.82
CA ARG A 109 -12.36 -2.15 13.07
C ARG A 109 -13.86 -2.09 12.83
N ARG A 110 -14.29 -1.28 11.86
CA ARG A 110 -15.70 -1.12 11.51
C ARG A 110 -16.34 -2.44 11.07
N LEU A 111 -15.62 -3.25 10.29
CA LEU A 111 -16.11 -4.55 9.84
C LEU A 111 -16.43 -5.48 11.02
N VAL A 112 -15.53 -5.55 12.01
CA VAL A 112 -15.74 -6.39 13.20
C VAL A 112 -16.87 -5.85 14.07
N GLU A 113 -16.97 -4.53 14.24
CA GLU A 113 -18.06 -3.88 14.99
C GLU A 113 -19.43 -4.22 14.38
N LEU A 114 -19.58 -4.09 13.06
CA LEU A 114 -20.81 -4.43 12.34
C LEU A 114 -21.17 -5.91 12.46
N ASN A 115 -20.17 -6.79 12.39
CA ASN A 115 -20.40 -8.24 12.54
C ASN A 115 -20.75 -8.63 13.99
N SER A 116 -20.48 -7.78 14.97
CA SER A 116 -20.77 -8.05 16.39
C SER A 116 -22.15 -7.53 16.83
N CYS A 117 -22.72 -6.54 16.13
CA CYS A 117 -24.06 -5.99 16.35
C CYS A 117 -24.84 -5.96 15.03
N PRO A 118 -25.46 -7.08 14.61
CA PRO A 118 -26.16 -7.19 13.32
C PRO A 118 -27.44 -6.34 13.19
N ASP A 119 -27.89 -5.69 14.28
CA ASP A 119 -29.19 -5.01 14.38
C ASP A 119 -29.11 -3.46 14.24
N LEU A 120 -27.97 -2.92 13.79
CA LEU A 120 -27.76 -1.48 13.48
C LEU A 120 -28.09 -1.14 12.02
#